data_AF-A0A2D4M6N4-F1
#
_entry.id   AF-A0A2D4M6N4-F1
#
_cell.length_a   1.000
_cell.length_b   1.000
_cell.length_c   1.000
_cell.angle_alpha   90.00
_cell.angle_beta   90.00
_cell.angle_gamma   90.00
#
_symmetry.space_group_name_H-M   'P 1'
#
loop_
_entity.id
_entity.type
_entity.pdbx_description
1 polymer ?
#
loop_
_entity_poly.entity_id
_entity_poly.type
_entity_poly.pdbx_seq_one_letter_code
_entity_poly.pdbx_strand_id
1 'polypeptide(L)'
;MAKCGECGPGYKTPLDAMKGPREEIVYLPCIYRNTETNKPDYLATVDVDPKSQTYCQVIHRLPMPNVNDELHHSGWNACSSCFGDTTKKRNRLILPSLISSRIYVIDTGTS
;
A
#
# COMPACT_ATOMS: atom_id res chain seq x y z
N MET A 1 1.74 10.87 -12.77
CA MET A 1 1.73 11.94 -11.74
C MET A 1 2.22 13.21 -12.40
N ALA A 2 1.50 14.34 -12.27
CA ALA A 2 2.09 15.62 -12.66
C ALA A 2 3.35 15.81 -11.80
N LYS A 3 4.53 15.75 -12.42
CA LYS A 3 5.81 16.05 -11.77
C LYS A 3 5.84 17.55 -11.48
N CYS A 4 5.16 17.97 -10.42
CA CYS A 4 5.53 19.21 -9.77
C CYS A 4 6.59 18.80 -8.74
N GLY A 5 7.85 19.18 -9.02
CA GLY A 5 9.02 18.82 -8.21
C GLY A 5 9.00 19.43 -6.80
N GLU A 6 7.97 20.19 -6.46
CA GLU A 6 7.84 21.01 -5.25
C GLU A 6 6.55 20.76 -4.47
N CYS A 7 5.70 19.82 -4.89
CA CYS A 7 4.49 19.48 -4.14
C CYS A 7 4.74 18.21 -3.33
N GLY A 8 4.54 18.30 -2.02
CA GLY A 8 4.42 17.15 -1.11
C GLY A 8 3.38 16.11 -1.61
N PRO A 9 3.23 14.97 -0.92
CA PRO A 9 2.48 13.85 -1.45
C PRO A 9 0.99 14.17 -1.66
N GLY A 10 0.41 13.58 -2.71
CA GLY A 10 -1.03 13.63 -2.98
C GLY A 10 -1.47 14.85 -3.79
N TYR A 11 -2.67 15.34 -3.50
CA TYR A 11 -3.37 16.36 -4.29
C TYR A 11 -3.98 17.42 -3.38
N LYS A 12 -4.06 18.67 -3.85
CA LYS A 12 -4.60 19.80 -3.07
C LYS A 12 -6.10 19.64 -2.78
N THR A 13 -6.86 19.12 -3.74
CA THR A 13 -8.31 18.99 -3.65
C THR A 13 -8.79 17.63 -4.12
N PRO A 14 -9.99 17.18 -3.72
CA PRO A 14 -10.61 15.97 -4.28
C PRO A 14 -10.77 16.02 -5.80
N LEU A 15 -11.11 17.18 -6.38
CA LEU A 15 -11.27 17.33 -7.83
C LEU A 15 -9.95 17.15 -8.58
N ASP A 16 -8.83 17.58 -8.00
CA ASP A 16 -7.50 17.32 -8.55
C ASP A 16 -7.13 15.83 -8.45
N ALA A 17 -7.49 15.18 -7.34
CA ALA A 17 -7.26 13.74 -7.15
C ALA A 17 -8.02 12.89 -8.19
N MET A 18 -9.25 13.27 -8.53
CA MET A 18 -10.04 12.59 -9.59
C MET A 18 -9.42 12.69 -10.99
N LYS A 19 -8.57 13.70 -11.22
CA LYS A 19 -7.82 13.89 -12.48
C LYS A 19 -6.44 13.22 -12.45
N GLY A 20 -6.10 12.56 -11.34
CA GLY A 20 -4.85 11.84 -11.17
C GLY A 20 -4.68 10.72 -12.19
N PRO A 21 -3.44 10.24 -12.41
CA PRO A 21 -3.22 9.01 -13.15
C PRO A 21 -3.99 7.85 -12.51
N ARG A 22 -4.47 6.93 -13.33
CA ARG A 22 -4.99 5.66 -12.85
C ARG A 22 -3.87 4.84 -12.21
N GLU A 23 -4.24 4.10 -11.20
CA GLU A 23 -3.41 3.21 -10.43
C GLU A 23 -3.02 2.00 -11.29
N GLU A 24 -1.76 1.60 -11.20
CA GLU A 24 -1.19 0.47 -11.95
C GLU A 24 -0.98 -0.76 -11.04
N ILE A 25 -0.94 -0.56 -9.72
CA ILE A 25 -0.84 -1.63 -8.72
C ILE A 25 -1.76 -1.40 -7.52
N VAL A 26 -2.13 -2.48 -6.84
CA VAL A 26 -2.88 -2.47 -5.57
C VAL A 26 -2.19 -3.36 -4.54
N TYR A 27 -2.11 -2.90 -3.30
CA TYR A 27 -1.64 -3.69 -2.16
C TYR A 27 -2.82 -4.26 -1.38
N LEU A 28 -2.83 -5.57 -1.14
CA LEU A 28 -3.91 -6.26 -0.44
C LEU A 28 -3.38 -7.07 0.75
N PRO A 29 -3.81 -6.77 1.99
CA PRO A 29 -3.62 -7.67 3.11
C PRO A 29 -4.30 -9.03 2.83
N CYS A 30 -3.58 -10.11 3.03
CA CYS A 30 -4.08 -11.47 2.84
C CYS A 30 -3.86 -12.26 4.13
N ILE A 31 -4.96 -12.80 4.67
CA ILE A 31 -5.05 -13.30 6.03
C ILE A 31 -5.18 -14.83 6.00
N TYR A 32 -4.36 -15.53 6.78
CA TYR A 32 -4.49 -16.97 7.00
C TYR A 32 -5.12 -17.32 8.35
N ARG A 33 -5.25 -16.34 9.26
CA ARG A 33 -5.93 -16.55 10.54
C ARG A 33 -7.33 -17.12 10.32
N ASN A 34 -7.72 -18.08 11.18
CA ASN A 34 -8.99 -18.82 11.10
C ASN A 34 -9.17 -19.64 9.82
N THR A 35 -8.08 -19.95 9.11
CA THR A 35 -8.04 -20.97 8.06
C THR A 35 -7.27 -22.20 8.54
N GLU A 36 -7.32 -23.30 7.79
CA GLU A 36 -6.52 -24.51 8.07
C GLU A 36 -5.00 -24.29 7.80
N THR A 37 -4.62 -23.13 7.26
CA THR A 37 -3.23 -22.82 6.90
C THR A 37 -2.51 -22.13 8.06
N ASN A 38 -1.54 -22.80 8.67
CA ASN A 38 -0.67 -22.22 9.68
C ASN A 38 0.54 -21.50 9.04
N LYS A 39 0.30 -20.33 8.43
CA LYS A 39 1.34 -19.48 7.82
C LYS A 39 1.14 -18.01 8.21
N PRO A 40 2.21 -17.19 8.16
CA PRO A 40 2.08 -15.75 8.32
C PRO A 40 1.14 -15.15 7.27
N ASP A 41 0.36 -14.16 7.70
CA ASP A 41 -0.33 -13.27 6.77
C ASP A 41 0.69 -12.60 5.84
N TYR A 42 0.24 -12.10 4.70
CA TYR A 42 1.14 -11.47 3.72
C TYR A 42 0.48 -10.29 3.03
N LEU A 43 1.30 -9.42 2.46
CA LEU A 43 0.86 -8.36 1.58
C LEU A 43 1.00 -8.82 0.13
N ALA A 44 -0.11 -8.92 -0.60
CA ALA A 44 -0.09 -9.15 -2.03
C ALA A 44 0.09 -7.81 -2.77
N THR A 45 0.91 -7.80 -3.82
CA THR A 45 0.92 -6.73 -4.83
C THR A 45 0.24 -7.28 -6.08
N VAL A 46 -0.84 -6.63 -6.49
CA VAL A 46 -1.65 -7.00 -7.65
C VAL A 46 -1.44 -5.97 -8.74
N ASP A 47 -1.15 -6.43 -9.94
CA ASP A 47 -1.09 -5.59 -11.13
C ASP A 47 -2.50 -5.32 -11.66
N VAL A 48 -2.84 -4.04 -11.77
CA VAL A 48 -4.15 -3.57 -12.22
C VAL A 48 -4.08 -2.67 -13.45
N ASP A 49 -2.93 -2.61 -14.14
CA ASP A 49 -2.81 -1.92 -15.43
C ASP A 49 -3.35 -2.82 -16.56
N PRO A 50 -4.46 -2.46 -17.25
CA PRO A 50 -5.01 -3.24 -18.36
C PRO A 50 -4.07 -3.42 -19.55
N LYS A 51 -2.98 -2.65 -19.64
CA LYS A 51 -1.96 -2.77 -20.68
C LYS A 51 -0.82 -3.72 -20.31
N SER A 52 -0.74 -4.14 -19.06
CA SER A 52 0.30 -5.04 -18.58
C SER A 52 0.05 -6.49 -19.02
N GLN A 53 1.12 -7.24 -19.28
CA GLN A 53 1.06 -8.68 -19.53
C GLN A 53 0.61 -9.47 -18.29
N THR A 54 0.78 -8.90 -17.09
CA THR A 54 0.38 -9.47 -15.81
C THR A 54 -0.90 -8.87 -15.23
N TYR A 55 -1.71 -8.19 -16.06
CA TYR A 55 -2.98 -7.62 -15.63
C TYR A 55 -3.86 -8.64 -14.88
N CYS A 56 -4.42 -8.23 -13.75
CA CYS A 56 -5.23 -9.05 -12.82
C CYS A 56 -4.47 -10.22 -12.18
N GLN A 57 -3.15 -10.14 -12.05
CA GLN A 57 -2.34 -11.16 -11.38
C GLN A 57 -1.68 -10.64 -10.11
N VAL A 58 -1.43 -11.56 -9.16
CA VAL A 58 -0.56 -11.29 -8.00
C VAL A 58 0.89 -11.36 -8.46
N ILE A 59 1.53 -10.20 -8.59
CA ILE A 59 2.91 -10.07 -9.09
C ILE A 59 3.96 -10.18 -7.96
N HIS A 60 3.56 -10.01 -6.70
CA HIS A 60 4.44 -10.19 -5.55
C HIS A 60 3.66 -10.57 -4.28
N ARG A 61 4.29 -11.34 -3.38
CA ARG A 61 3.78 -11.68 -2.06
C ARG A 61 4.87 -11.43 -1.02
N LEU A 62 4.61 -10.51 -0.09
CA LEU A 62 5.50 -10.24 1.04
C LEU A 62 4.95 -10.91 2.31
N PRO A 63 5.44 -12.08 2.71
CA PRO A 63 5.02 -12.72 3.96
C PRO A 63 5.51 -11.92 5.17
N MET A 64 4.65 -11.79 6.18
CA MET A 64 5.04 -11.21 7.46
C MET A 64 5.91 -12.19 8.25
N PRO A 65 6.72 -11.70 9.21
CA PRO A 65 7.60 -12.56 9.98
C PRO A 65 6.89 -13.42 11.02
N ASN A 66 5.62 -13.14 11.36
CA ASN A 66 4.91 -13.82 12.44
C ASN A 66 3.57 -14.41 11.99
N VAL A 67 3.16 -15.52 12.61
CA VAL A 67 1.82 -16.10 12.48
C VAL A 67 0.81 -15.40 13.41
N ASN A 68 -0.48 -15.58 13.13
CA ASN A 68 -1.62 -15.16 13.97
C ASN A 68 -1.77 -13.64 14.17
N ASP A 69 -1.35 -12.84 13.19
CA ASP A 69 -1.46 -11.37 13.22
C ASP A 69 -2.88 -10.84 12.97
N GLU A 70 -3.52 -11.30 11.90
CA GLU A 70 -4.71 -10.71 11.29
C GLU A 70 -4.44 -9.29 10.74
N LEU A 71 -3.78 -9.20 9.58
CA LEU A 71 -3.63 -7.95 8.84
C LEU A 71 -5.00 -7.47 8.34
N HIS A 72 -5.61 -6.50 9.01
CA HIS A 72 -7.01 -6.13 8.75
C HIS A 72 -7.16 -4.82 7.96
N HIS A 73 -6.45 -3.77 8.35
CA HIS A 73 -6.45 -2.48 7.67
C HIS A 73 -5.04 -2.09 7.24
N SER A 74 -4.94 -1.18 6.28
CA SER A 74 -3.67 -0.58 5.87
C SER A 74 -3.85 0.89 5.55
N GLY A 75 -2.78 1.66 5.70
CA GLY A 75 -2.76 3.09 5.41
C GLY A 75 -1.37 3.58 5.03
N TRP A 76 -1.31 4.72 4.36
CA TRP A 76 -0.04 5.34 3.97
C TRP A 76 0.51 6.21 5.10
N ASN A 77 1.85 6.26 5.24
CA ASN A 77 2.52 7.14 6.20
C ASN A 77 2.31 8.65 5.91
N ALA A 78 2.02 9.02 4.67
CA ALA A 78 1.70 10.37 4.24
C ALA A 78 0.73 10.32 3.05
N CYS A 79 -0.15 11.32 2.94
CA CYS A 79 -1.14 11.42 1.87
C CYS A 79 -1.42 12.89 1.54
N SER A 80 -2.53 13.17 0.84
CA SER A 80 -2.94 14.54 0.47
C SER A 80 -3.07 15.52 1.65
N SER A 81 -3.19 15.05 2.89
CA SER A 81 -3.14 15.92 4.07
C SER A 81 -1.79 16.62 4.26
N CYS A 82 -0.73 16.10 3.64
CA CYS A 82 0.61 16.69 3.59
C CYS A 82 0.88 17.42 2.26
N PHE A 83 -0.16 17.76 1.49
CA PHE A 83 0.03 18.46 0.22
C PHE A 83 0.81 19.77 0.44
N GLY A 84 1.85 19.99 -0.38
CA GLY A 84 2.75 21.14 -0.28
C GLY A 84 3.90 20.99 0.72
N ASP A 85 3.92 19.97 1.58
CA ASP A 85 5.06 19.67 2.45
C ASP A 85 6.06 18.77 1.74
N THR A 86 7.11 19.38 1.18
CA THR A 86 8.19 18.68 0.44
C THR A 86 9.07 17.80 1.33
N THR A 87 8.98 17.93 2.65
CA THR A 87 9.73 17.07 3.59
C THR A 87 9.08 15.69 3.76
N LYS A 88 7.84 15.51 3.30
CA LYS A 88 7.09 14.25 3.41
C LYS A 88 7.14 13.45 2.11
N LYS A 89 7.09 12.13 2.26
CA LYS A 89 6.97 11.18 1.13
C LYS A 89 5.96 10.10 1.47
N ARG A 90 5.09 9.77 0.51
CA ARG A 90 4.22 8.59 0.56
C ARG A 90 5.01 7.40 0.02
N ASN A 91 5.74 6.74 0.89
CA ASN A 91 6.63 5.62 0.52
C ASN A 91 6.62 4.48 1.53
N ARG A 92 5.74 4.54 2.55
CA ARG A 92 5.61 3.47 3.54
C ARG A 92 4.15 3.12 3.72
N LEU A 93 3.86 1.83 3.62
CA LEU A 93 2.56 1.27 3.94
C LEU A 93 2.58 0.77 5.39
N ILE A 94 1.61 1.22 6.19
CA ILE A 94 1.46 0.92 7.61
C ILE A 94 0.37 -0.13 7.77
N LEU A 95 0.73 -1.29 8.31
CA LEU A 95 -0.15 -2.45 8.46
C LEU A 95 -0.24 -2.83 9.95
N PRO A 96 -1.24 -2.32 10.68
CA PRO A 96 -1.57 -2.83 12.00
C PRO A 96 -2.17 -4.24 11.91
N SER A 97 -1.75 -5.11 12.83
CA SER A 97 -2.27 -6.46 13.03
C SER A 97 -3.31 -6.44 14.14
N LEU A 98 -4.55 -6.78 13.82
CA LEU A 98 -5.71 -6.59 14.71
C LEU A 98 -5.55 -7.38 16.01
N ILE A 99 -4.98 -8.58 15.96
CA ILE A 99 -4.97 -9.47 17.12
C ILE A 99 -3.65 -9.42 17.89
N SER A 100 -2.53 -9.33 17.20
CA SER A 100 -1.21 -9.32 17.86
C SER A 100 -0.80 -7.95 18.38
N SER A 101 -1.47 -6.89 17.96
CA SER A 101 -1.05 -5.48 18.16
C SER A 101 0.29 -5.11 17.52
N ARG A 102 0.88 -5.98 16.67
CA ARG A 102 2.07 -5.61 15.90
C ARG A 102 1.73 -4.60 14.82
N ILE A 103 2.70 -3.76 14.48
CA ILE A 103 2.61 -2.82 13.36
C ILE A 103 3.78 -3.08 12.42
N TYR A 104 3.47 -3.41 11.18
CA TYR A 104 4.46 -3.52 10.12
C TYR A 104 4.54 -2.22 9.32
N VAL A 105 5.76 -1.79 9.03
CA VAL A 105 6.04 -0.61 8.21
C VAL A 105 6.79 -1.09 6.97
N ILE A 106 6.10 -1.13 5.84
CA ILE A 106 6.61 -1.70 4.59
C ILE A 106 7.08 -0.55 3.69
N ASP A 107 8.35 -0.58 3.28
CA ASP A 107 8.88 0.37 2.30
C ASP A 107 8.39 0.04 0.89
N THR A 108 7.88 1.04 0.20
CA THR A 108 7.42 0.97 -1.19
C THR A 108 8.09 2.03 -2.07
N GLY A 109 9.11 2.72 -1.55
CA GLY A 109 9.89 3.67 -2.33
C GLY A 109 10.72 2.95 -3.39
N THR A 110 10.80 3.56 -4.57
CA THR A 110 11.84 3.23 -5.55
C THR A 110 13.13 3.92 -5.13
N SER A 111 14.25 3.20 -5.18
CA SER A 111 15.60 3.76 -5.01
C SER A 111 15.95 4.72 -6.15
#